data_AF-A0A534Q209-F1
#
_entry.id   AF-A0A534Q209-F1
#
_cell.length_a   1.000
_cell.length_b   1.000
_cell.length_c   1.000
_cell.angle_alpha   90.00
_cell.angle_beta   90.00
_cell.angle_gamma   90.00
#
_symmetry.space_group_name_H-M   'P 1'
#
loop_
_entity.id
_entity.type
_entity.pdbx_description
1 polymer ?
#
loop_
_entity_poly.entity_id
_entity_poly.type
_entity_poly.pdbx_seq_one_letter_code
_entity_poly.pdbx_strand_id
1 'polypeptide(L)'
;MADPAAHRAHVHLVGPQFGQIHVLDRQRLVGLLEQRCLHGVSSPPYAIRIYYLGSTGRETRERDGSGFAAPHPEHRVTLAEDRFAVIETLDRYAVALDTRDWSLLDRVFTPDATGDFTGYRCASREDIHELVDRMLGGCGPTQHMLGVYRIEISGNEATSTCGVRAHHVGRGAEASLEYECFGEYRDRLVRTPDGWRIRHRVMRITHETGTRAILKPA
;
A
#
# COMPACT_ATOMS: atom_id res chain seq x y z
N MET A 1 7.43 -13.79 -41.64
CA MET A 1 7.51 -12.37 -41.22
C MET A 1 6.10 -11.88 -40.94
N ALA A 2 5.77 -11.57 -39.69
CA ALA A 2 4.59 -10.78 -39.37
C ALA A 2 4.94 -9.79 -38.24
N ASP A 3 4.98 -8.52 -38.62
CA ASP A 3 4.72 -7.33 -37.80
C ASP A 3 4.24 -6.22 -38.77
N PRO A 4 3.03 -5.66 -38.55
CA PRO A 4 2.94 -4.21 -38.28
C PRO A 4 1.92 -3.83 -37.19
N ALA A 5 1.47 -4.79 -36.37
CA ALA A 5 0.61 -4.47 -35.23
C ALA A 5 1.38 -3.84 -34.05
N ALA A 6 2.72 -3.81 -34.08
CA ALA A 6 3.52 -3.48 -32.91
C ALA A 6 3.61 -2.00 -32.51
N HIS A 7 2.97 -1.05 -33.22
CA HIS A 7 3.19 0.39 -32.97
C HIS A 7 1.92 1.25 -32.85
N ARG A 8 0.89 0.81 -32.12
CA ARG A 8 -0.19 1.70 -31.66
C ARG A 8 0.02 2.09 -30.20
N ALA A 9 0.44 3.34 -29.98
CA ALA A 9 0.55 3.93 -28.64
C ALA A 9 -0.77 4.62 -28.27
N HIS A 10 -1.31 4.32 -27.09
CA HIS A 10 -2.41 5.07 -26.50
C HIS A 10 -1.85 6.07 -25.47
N VAL A 11 -1.84 7.34 -25.83
CA VAL A 11 -1.36 8.42 -24.95
C VAL A 11 -2.54 9.02 -24.20
N HIS A 12 -2.44 9.07 -22.87
CA HIS A 12 -3.39 9.80 -22.01
C HIS A 12 -2.71 11.04 -21.44
N LEU A 13 -3.20 12.22 -21.84
CA LEU A 13 -2.79 13.49 -21.25
C LEU A 13 -3.88 13.96 -20.28
N VAL A 14 -3.52 14.24 -19.03
CA VAL A 14 -4.46 14.71 -18.01
C VAL A 14 -4.00 16.08 -17.53
N GLY A 15 -4.81 17.10 -17.77
CA GLY A 15 -4.59 18.46 -17.31
C GLY A 15 -5.82 19.35 -17.54
N PRO A 16 -5.99 20.42 -16.75
CA PRO A 16 -7.25 21.17 -16.63
C PRO A 16 -7.68 21.96 -17.88
N GLN A 17 -6.86 22.01 -18.92
CA GLN A 17 -7.14 22.75 -20.17
C GLN A 17 -7.29 21.87 -21.41
N PHE A 18 -7.11 20.54 -21.32
CA PHE A 18 -6.91 19.71 -22.53
C PHE A 18 -8.13 18.93 -23.01
N GLY A 19 -9.09 18.60 -22.14
CA GLY A 19 -10.09 17.57 -22.49
C GLY A 19 -9.44 16.22 -22.86
N GLN A 20 -10.24 15.18 -23.05
CA GLN A 20 -9.71 13.89 -23.50
C GLN A 20 -9.37 13.95 -25.00
N ILE A 21 -8.12 13.67 -25.36
CA ILE A 21 -7.68 13.54 -26.76
C ILE A 21 -7.30 12.08 -27.01
N HIS A 22 -7.99 11.43 -27.94
CA HIS A 22 -7.67 10.09 -28.42
C HIS A 22 -6.85 10.19 -29.71
N VAL A 23 -5.56 9.86 -29.66
CA VAL A 23 -4.73 9.75 -30.86
C VAL A 23 -4.41 8.29 -31.11
N LEU A 24 -4.81 7.79 -32.28
CA LEU A 24 -4.66 6.38 -32.69
C LEU A 24 -3.47 6.14 -33.64
N ASP A 25 -2.67 7.18 -33.92
CA ASP A 25 -1.58 7.13 -34.91
C ASP A 25 -0.38 8.02 -34.49
N ARG A 26 0.83 7.45 -34.57
CA ARG A 26 2.12 8.08 -34.25
C ARG A 26 2.40 9.34 -35.07
N GLN A 27 2.03 9.36 -36.37
CA GLN A 27 2.28 10.54 -37.21
C GLN A 27 1.35 11.72 -36.86
N ARG A 28 0.12 11.45 -36.39
CA ARG A 28 -0.80 12.47 -35.90
C ARG A 28 -0.42 13.04 -34.54
N LEU A 29 0.23 12.25 -33.68
CA LEU A 29 0.71 12.72 -32.37
C LEU A 29 1.87 13.72 -32.50
N VAL A 30 2.84 13.43 -33.37
CA VAL A 30 3.99 14.33 -33.62
C VAL A 30 3.51 15.65 -34.23
N GLY A 31 2.58 15.61 -35.19
CA GLY A 31 1.99 16.81 -35.79
C GLY A 31 1.17 17.68 -34.81
N LEU A 32 0.49 17.08 -33.82
CA LEU A 32 -0.25 17.82 -32.77
C LEU A 32 0.67 18.53 -31.78
N LEU A 33 1.84 17.95 -31.48
CA LEU A 33 2.85 18.54 -30.63
C LEU A 33 3.60 19.68 -31.38
N GLU A 34 3.91 19.49 -32.67
CA GLU A 34 4.57 20.50 -33.50
C GLU A 34 3.66 21.72 -33.79
N GLN A 35 2.37 21.51 -34.08
CA GLN A 35 1.40 22.61 -34.30
C GLN A 35 1.22 23.51 -33.07
N ARG A 36 1.39 23.00 -31.85
CA ARG A 36 1.19 23.77 -30.61
C ARG A 36 2.46 24.38 -30.03
N CYS A 37 3.65 23.88 -30.39
CA CYS A 37 4.91 24.63 -30.20
C CYS A 37 4.96 25.92 -31.04
N LEU A 38 4.29 25.95 -32.20
CA LEU A 38 4.21 27.13 -33.07
C LEU A 38 3.27 28.24 -32.55
N HIS A 39 2.47 27.98 -31.51
CA HIS A 39 1.48 28.93 -30.96
C HIS A 39 1.86 29.52 -29.59
N GLY A 40 3.13 29.41 -29.17
CA GLY A 40 3.70 30.27 -28.14
C GLY A 40 3.24 30.08 -26.68
N VAL A 41 2.74 28.89 -26.30
CA VAL A 41 2.42 28.61 -24.88
C VAL A 41 3.67 28.09 -24.17
N SER A 42 4.25 28.89 -23.28
CA SER A 42 5.36 28.49 -22.41
C SER A 42 4.97 27.35 -21.46
N SER A 43 5.79 26.30 -21.37
CA SER A 43 5.57 25.11 -20.54
C SER A 43 5.73 25.35 -19.03
N PRO A 44 4.82 24.81 -18.18
CA PRO A 44 5.11 24.37 -16.81
C PRO A 44 4.99 22.82 -16.68
N PRO A 45 5.45 22.21 -15.57
CA PRO A 45 5.85 20.80 -15.55
C PRO A 45 4.63 19.88 -15.40
N TYR A 46 4.29 19.15 -16.46
CA TYR A 46 3.33 18.05 -16.38
C TYR A 46 4.02 16.75 -16.82
N ALA A 47 3.83 15.69 -16.03
CA ALA A 47 4.27 14.35 -16.39
C ALA A 47 3.22 13.69 -17.28
N ILE A 48 3.63 13.23 -18.46
CA ILE A 48 2.80 12.48 -19.40
C ILE A 48 2.89 10.99 -19.03
N ARG A 49 1.76 10.31 -18.79
CA ARG A 49 1.71 8.84 -18.64
C ARG A 49 1.05 8.20 -19.87
N ILE A 50 1.77 7.27 -20.50
CA ILE A 50 1.34 6.55 -21.70
C ILE A 50 1.04 5.10 -21.30
N TYR A 51 -0.10 4.55 -21.75
CA TYR A 51 -0.51 3.17 -21.49
C TYR A 51 -0.57 2.37 -22.80
N TYR A 52 -0.16 1.11 -22.79
CA TYR A 52 -0.28 0.20 -23.93
C TYR A 52 -1.21 -0.96 -23.55
N LEU A 53 -2.33 -1.14 -24.26
CA LEU A 53 -3.26 -2.27 -24.04
C LEU A 53 -2.92 -3.43 -24.98
N GLY A 54 -2.64 -4.61 -24.41
CA GLY A 54 -2.46 -5.87 -25.14
C GLY A 54 -3.78 -6.52 -25.54
N SER A 55 -3.76 -7.28 -26.64
CA SER A 55 -4.91 -7.74 -27.42
C SER A 55 -5.57 -9.05 -26.93
N THR A 56 -6.49 -9.00 -25.96
CA THR A 56 -7.49 -10.08 -25.80
C THR A 56 -8.85 -9.48 -25.39
N GLY A 57 -9.81 -9.53 -26.32
CA GLY A 57 -11.07 -8.79 -26.26
C GLY A 57 -12.20 -9.46 -25.46
N ARG A 58 -13.02 -8.62 -24.83
CA ARG A 58 -14.45 -8.84 -24.54
C ARG A 58 -15.14 -7.47 -24.49
N GLU A 59 -16.12 -7.27 -25.37
CA GLU A 59 -16.88 -6.04 -25.60
C GLU A 59 -17.74 -5.61 -24.39
N THR A 60 -17.99 -4.31 -24.25
CA THR A 60 -19.13 -3.78 -23.50
C THR A 60 -19.94 -2.84 -24.41
N ARG A 61 -21.26 -3.03 -24.43
CA ARG A 61 -22.24 -2.32 -25.27
C ARG A 61 -23.05 -1.38 -24.38
N GLU A 62 -23.14 -0.11 -24.76
CA GLU A 62 -23.92 0.92 -24.05
C GLU A 62 -25.40 0.85 -24.45
N ARG A 63 -26.31 0.99 -23.48
CA ARG A 63 -27.76 1.13 -23.70
C ARG A 63 -28.25 2.38 -22.96
N ASP A 64 -28.90 3.28 -23.69
CA ASP A 64 -29.45 4.53 -23.19
C ASP A 64 -30.74 4.28 -22.37
N GLY A 65 -30.94 5.07 -21.33
CA GLY A 65 -31.98 4.85 -20.33
C GLY A 65 -31.87 5.79 -19.15
N SER A 66 -32.32 7.02 -19.36
CA SER A 66 -32.59 8.07 -18.38
C SER A 66 -33.20 7.55 -17.06
N GLY A 67 -32.65 7.98 -15.92
CA GLY A 67 -33.41 8.01 -14.66
C GLY A 67 -32.71 7.47 -13.43
N PHE A 68 -31.48 7.90 -13.12
CA PHE A 68 -30.99 7.93 -11.73
C PHE A 68 -30.14 9.18 -11.55
N ALA A 69 -30.49 10.00 -10.55
CA ALA A 69 -29.68 11.14 -10.15
C ALA A 69 -28.24 10.65 -9.88
N ALA A 70 -27.26 11.34 -10.44
CA ALA A 70 -25.85 10.99 -10.26
C ALA A 70 -25.53 10.95 -8.76
N PRO A 71 -24.92 9.86 -8.23
CA PRO A 71 -24.47 9.86 -6.85
C PRO A 71 -23.44 10.98 -6.65
N HIS A 72 -23.52 11.62 -5.48
CA HIS A 72 -22.56 12.62 -5.01
C HIS A 72 -21.12 12.08 -5.16
N PRO A 73 -20.11 12.91 -5.53
CA PRO A 73 -18.76 12.44 -5.80
C PRO A 73 -18.04 12.13 -4.48
N GLU A 74 -18.41 11.04 -3.82
CA GLU A 74 -17.51 10.40 -2.87
C GLU A 74 -16.40 9.76 -3.70
N HIS A 75 -15.14 10.09 -3.37
CA HIS A 75 -13.95 9.58 -4.05
C HIS A 75 -14.08 8.06 -4.26
N ARG A 76 -14.36 7.64 -5.50
CA ARG A 76 -14.27 6.24 -5.90
C ARG A 76 -12.80 5.91 -6.02
N VAL A 77 -12.16 5.67 -4.88
CA VAL A 77 -10.82 5.09 -4.82
C VAL A 77 -10.89 3.78 -5.59
N THR A 78 -9.99 3.61 -6.54
CA THR A 78 -9.90 2.40 -7.34
C THR A 78 -9.39 1.25 -6.46
N LEU A 79 -9.75 0.01 -6.80
CA LEU A 79 -9.23 -1.18 -6.12
C LEU A 79 -7.68 -1.20 -6.05
N ALA A 80 -7.01 -0.62 -7.04
CA ALA A 80 -5.56 -0.49 -7.06
C ALA A 80 -5.05 0.49 -6.00
N GLU A 81 -5.64 1.68 -5.90
CA GLU A 81 -5.31 2.67 -4.87
C GLU A 81 -5.60 2.14 -3.47
N ASP A 82 -6.69 1.41 -3.29
CA ASP A 82 -6.99 0.75 -2.02
C ASP A 82 -5.97 -0.31 -1.65
N ARG A 83 -5.56 -1.12 -2.61
CA ARG A 83 -4.50 -2.10 -2.39
C ARG A 83 -3.20 -1.42 -1.96
N PHE A 84 -2.83 -0.30 -2.59
CA PHE A 84 -1.67 0.48 -2.17
C PHE A 84 -1.83 1.07 -0.77
N ALA A 85 -3.00 1.63 -0.44
CA ALA A 85 -3.26 2.20 0.88
C ALA A 85 -3.25 1.12 2.00
N VAL A 86 -3.72 -0.10 1.72
CA VAL A 86 -3.58 -1.23 2.65
C VAL A 86 -2.11 -1.56 2.85
N ILE A 87 -1.32 -1.70 1.79
CA ILE A 87 0.13 -1.96 1.88
C ILE A 87 0.83 -0.87 2.70
N GLU A 88 0.52 0.40 2.44
CA GLU A 88 1.08 1.53 3.18
C GLU A 88 0.77 1.45 4.68
N THR A 89 -0.44 1.01 5.07
CA THR A 89 -0.78 0.77 6.47
C THR A 89 0.05 -0.36 7.10
N LEU A 90 0.33 -1.43 6.35
CA LEU A 90 1.18 -2.52 6.83
C LEU A 90 2.64 -2.08 6.95
N ASP A 91 3.14 -1.29 6.00
CA ASP A 91 4.51 -0.79 6.02
C ASP A 91 4.71 0.26 7.12
N ARG A 92 3.69 1.10 7.37
CA ARG A 92 3.67 2.05 8.49
C ARG A 92 3.83 1.35 9.84
N TYR A 93 3.30 0.13 10.00
CA TYR A 93 3.56 -0.67 11.19
C TYR A 93 5.04 -0.99 11.35
N ALA A 94 5.68 -1.51 10.29
CA ALA A 94 7.11 -1.84 10.32
C ALA A 94 7.96 -0.60 10.65
N VAL A 95 7.69 0.52 9.98
CA VAL A 95 8.36 1.80 10.24
C VAL A 95 8.15 2.25 11.68
N ALA A 96 6.91 2.25 12.17
CA ALA A 96 6.58 2.67 13.54
C ALA A 96 7.33 1.85 14.58
N LEU A 97 7.44 0.54 14.38
CA LEU A 97 8.24 -0.31 15.25
C LEU A 97 9.71 0.10 15.18
N ASP A 98 10.31 0.07 14.00
CA ASP A 98 11.76 0.26 13.83
C ASP A 98 12.25 1.64 14.27
N THR A 99 11.44 2.69 14.11
CA THR A 99 11.75 4.05 14.57
C THR A 99 11.29 4.33 16.00
N ARG A 100 10.48 3.44 16.59
CA ARG A 100 9.78 3.65 17.87
C ARG A 100 8.88 4.88 17.85
N ASP A 101 8.30 5.19 16.69
CA ASP A 101 7.34 6.28 16.53
C ASP A 101 5.91 5.75 16.79
N TRP A 102 5.49 5.88 18.05
CA TRP A 102 4.17 5.44 18.49
C TRP A 102 3.02 6.25 17.88
N SER A 103 3.28 7.48 17.41
CA SER A 103 2.29 8.28 16.69
C SER A 103 1.99 7.74 15.29
N LEU A 104 2.93 7.01 14.68
CA LEU A 104 2.67 6.24 13.48
C LEU A 104 1.89 4.96 13.79
N LEU A 105 2.21 4.30 14.91
CA LEU A 105 1.51 3.10 15.35
C LEU A 105 0.02 3.36 15.63
N ASP A 106 -0.31 4.52 16.20
CA ASP A 106 -1.70 4.97 16.43
C ASP A 106 -2.54 5.03 15.15
N ARG A 107 -1.90 5.21 13.99
CA ARG A 107 -2.55 5.28 12.66
C ARG A 107 -2.67 3.92 12.00
N VAL A 108 -1.99 2.90 12.51
CA VAL A 108 -2.04 1.53 11.97
C VAL A 108 -3.30 0.82 12.44
N PHE A 109 -3.63 0.95 13.72
CA PHE A 109 -4.71 0.19 14.35
C PHE A 109 -5.96 1.04 14.56
N THR A 110 -7.14 0.42 14.53
CA THR A 110 -8.35 1.03 15.08
C THR A 110 -8.25 1.09 16.61
N PRO A 111 -8.96 2.01 17.29
CA PRO A 111 -8.96 2.04 18.76
C PRO A 111 -9.42 0.72 19.40
N ASP A 112 -10.38 0.03 18.78
CA ASP A 112 -10.89 -1.28 19.20
C ASP A 112 -10.07 -2.48 18.66
N ALA A 113 -8.85 -2.24 18.15
CA ALA A 113 -8.08 -3.30 17.52
C ALA A 113 -7.68 -4.40 18.51
N THR A 114 -7.62 -5.63 18.03
CA THR A 114 -7.21 -6.81 18.81
C THR A 114 -6.02 -7.52 18.17
N GLY A 115 -5.27 -8.29 18.95
CA GLY A 115 -4.05 -8.94 18.49
C GLY A 115 -3.84 -10.35 19.06
N ASP A 116 -3.26 -11.23 18.26
CA ASP A 116 -2.64 -12.48 18.72
C ASP A 116 -1.20 -12.54 18.20
N PHE A 117 -0.24 -12.29 19.09
CA PHE A 117 1.18 -12.23 18.78
C PHE A 117 1.93 -13.45 19.30
N THR A 118 1.51 -14.65 18.89
CA THR A 118 2.15 -15.93 19.25
C THR A 118 2.35 -16.06 20.77
N GLY A 119 1.24 -16.25 21.49
CA GLY A 119 1.24 -16.43 22.95
C GLY A 119 0.86 -15.18 23.75
N TYR A 120 0.74 -14.02 23.08
CA TYR A 120 0.25 -12.78 23.67
C TYR A 120 -1.05 -12.36 23.00
N ARG A 121 -2.14 -12.32 23.77
CA ARG A 121 -3.44 -11.82 23.30
C ARG A 121 -3.63 -10.39 23.78
N CYS A 122 -3.93 -9.50 22.83
CA CYS A 122 -4.23 -8.10 23.08
C CYS A 122 -5.72 -7.86 22.79
N ALA A 123 -6.43 -7.26 23.75
CA ALA A 123 -7.86 -6.96 23.65
C ALA A 123 -8.14 -5.53 23.18
N SER A 124 -7.12 -4.68 23.10
CA SER A 124 -7.22 -3.28 22.66
C SER A 124 -5.97 -2.84 21.90
N ARG A 125 -6.04 -1.67 21.24
CA ARG A 125 -4.85 -1.04 20.65
C ARG A 125 -3.82 -0.69 21.73
N GLU A 126 -4.29 -0.25 22.90
CA GLU A 126 -3.44 0.09 24.03
C GLU A 126 -2.66 -1.16 24.52
N ASP A 127 -3.29 -2.33 24.58
CA ASP A 127 -2.61 -3.60 24.89
C ASP A 127 -1.53 -3.94 23.84
N ILE A 128 -1.76 -3.60 22.57
CA ILE A 128 -0.78 -3.79 21.49
C ILE A 128 0.41 -2.85 21.70
N HIS A 129 0.17 -1.59 22.03
CA HIS A 129 1.23 -0.63 22.35
C HIS A 129 2.06 -1.10 23.54
N GLU A 130 1.42 -1.53 24.64
CA GLU A 130 2.12 -2.04 25.81
C GLU A 130 2.97 -3.28 25.50
N LEU A 131 2.45 -4.19 24.66
CA LEU A 131 3.22 -5.35 24.21
C LEU A 131 4.45 -4.92 23.40
N VAL A 132 4.26 -4.02 22.43
CA VAL A 132 5.34 -3.51 21.58
C VAL A 132 6.41 -2.81 22.40
N ASP A 133 6.02 -1.91 23.30
CA ASP A 133 6.94 -1.19 24.18
C ASP A 133 7.70 -2.16 25.10
N ARG A 134 7.01 -3.13 25.69
CA ARG A 134 7.62 -4.18 26.51
C ARG A 134 8.63 -5.04 25.75
N MET A 135 8.41 -5.28 24.46
CA MET A 135 9.32 -6.11 23.66
C MET A 135 10.49 -5.32 23.10
N LEU A 136 10.30 -4.03 22.78
CA LEU A 136 11.29 -3.25 22.03
C LEU A 136 11.97 -2.15 22.84
N GLY A 137 11.48 -1.81 24.04
CA GLY A 137 11.99 -0.69 24.85
C GLY A 137 13.47 -0.80 25.23
N GLY A 138 13.92 -2.00 25.60
CA GLY A 138 15.31 -2.33 25.93
C GLY A 138 16.10 -2.91 24.75
N CYS A 139 15.41 -3.18 23.64
CA CYS A 139 16.02 -3.67 22.41
C CYS A 139 16.81 -2.55 21.72
N GLY A 140 17.93 -2.91 21.08
CA GLY A 140 18.65 -2.01 20.18
C GLY A 140 17.89 -1.79 18.86
N PRO A 141 18.60 -1.47 17.76
CA PRO A 141 17.99 -1.32 16.45
C PRO A 141 17.21 -2.56 16.00
N THR A 142 16.12 -2.34 15.26
CA THR A 142 15.35 -3.41 14.63
C THR A 142 15.08 -3.10 13.17
N GLN A 143 14.80 -4.14 12.40
CA GLN A 143 14.30 -4.02 11.04
C GLN A 143 13.19 -5.03 10.79
N HIS A 144 12.01 -4.55 10.42
CA HIS A 144 10.88 -5.36 9.98
C HIS A 144 10.75 -5.26 8.46
N MET A 145 11.12 -6.34 7.76
CA MET A 145 10.91 -6.46 6.33
C MET A 145 9.60 -7.20 6.05
N LEU A 146 8.68 -6.52 5.37
CA LEU A 146 7.40 -7.08 4.94
C LEU A 146 7.41 -7.38 3.43
N GLY A 147 6.64 -8.39 3.02
CA GLY A 147 6.54 -8.74 1.60
C GLY A 147 5.50 -9.78 1.28
N VAL A 148 5.40 -10.13 -0.02
CA VAL A 148 4.50 -11.18 -0.54
C VAL A 148 3.03 -10.92 -0.13
N TYR A 149 2.59 -9.68 -0.30
CA TYR A 149 1.25 -9.22 0.11
C TYR A 149 0.14 -9.93 -0.67
N ARG A 150 -0.72 -10.60 0.07
CA ARG A 150 -1.99 -11.17 -0.41
C ARG A 150 -3.11 -10.38 0.24
N ILE A 151 -3.86 -9.64 -0.57
CA ILE A 151 -4.86 -8.67 -0.09
C ILE A 151 -6.14 -8.88 -0.89
N GLU A 152 -7.25 -8.99 -0.18
CA GLU A 152 -8.61 -9.05 -0.72
C GLU A 152 -9.41 -7.90 -0.12
N ILE A 153 -10.14 -7.16 -0.97
CA ILE A 153 -10.88 -5.95 -0.56
C ILE A 153 -12.32 -6.10 -0.99
N SER A 154 -13.25 -5.82 -0.06
CA SER A 154 -14.68 -5.82 -0.28
C SER A 154 -15.28 -4.56 0.34
N GLY A 155 -15.48 -3.53 -0.50
CA GLY A 155 -16.01 -2.24 -0.07
C GLY A 155 -15.13 -1.54 0.96
N ASN A 156 -15.58 -1.53 2.22
CA ASN A 156 -14.90 -0.90 3.35
C ASN A 156 -14.18 -1.88 4.27
N GLU A 157 -14.08 -3.15 3.86
CA GLU A 157 -13.35 -4.18 4.59
C GLU A 157 -12.26 -4.80 3.70
N ALA A 158 -11.17 -5.24 4.33
CA ALA A 158 -10.12 -5.98 3.65
C ALA A 158 -9.54 -7.06 4.55
N THR A 159 -9.03 -8.12 3.94
CA THR A 159 -8.13 -9.08 4.59
C THR A 159 -6.75 -8.95 3.97
N SER A 160 -5.71 -9.13 4.78
CA SER A 160 -4.36 -9.23 4.27
C SER A 160 -3.58 -10.36 4.91
N THR A 161 -2.62 -10.89 4.15
CA THR A 161 -1.51 -11.66 4.69
C THR A 161 -0.23 -11.16 4.06
N CYS A 162 0.78 -10.89 4.88
CA CYS A 162 2.13 -10.58 4.40
C CYS A 162 3.15 -11.42 5.16
N GLY A 163 4.23 -11.79 4.46
CA GLY A 163 5.40 -12.36 5.11
C GLY A 163 6.12 -11.28 5.91
N VAL A 164 6.68 -11.68 7.05
CA VAL A 164 7.54 -10.85 7.89
C VAL A 164 8.86 -11.55 8.14
N ARG A 165 9.94 -10.78 8.02
CA ARG A 165 11.26 -11.07 8.58
C ARG A 165 11.62 -9.91 9.50
N ALA A 166 11.80 -10.18 10.79
CA ALA A 166 12.12 -9.14 11.76
C ALA A 166 13.46 -9.46 12.43
N HIS A 167 14.44 -8.59 12.23
CA HIS A 167 15.77 -8.67 12.82
C HIS A 167 15.90 -7.64 13.95
N HIS A 168 16.52 -8.05 15.05
CA HIS A 168 16.66 -7.28 16.26
C HIS A 168 18.09 -7.43 16.78
N VAL A 169 18.68 -6.32 17.22
CA VAL A 169 20.03 -6.28 17.80
C VAL A 169 19.93 -5.86 19.26
N GLY A 170 20.73 -6.47 20.14
CA GLY A 170 20.81 -6.06 21.54
C GLY A 170 21.40 -4.66 21.71
N ARG A 171 21.31 -4.11 22.92
CA ARG A 171 21.80 -2.77 23.26
C ARG A 171 22.89 -2.84 24.33
N GLY A 172 23.84 -1.92 24.30
CA GLY A 172 24.87 -1.79 25.35
C GLY A 172 25.73 -3.05 25.46
N ALA A 173 25.77 -3.66 26.64
CA ALA A 173 26.54 -4.88 26.88
C ALA A 173 26.06 -6.09 26.06
N GLU A 174 24.84 -6.06 25.53
CA GLU A 174 24.25 -7.12 24.71
C GLU A 174 24.33 -6.81 23.20
N ALA A 175 25.10 -5.81 22.77
CA ALA A 175 25.15 -5.40 21.36
C ALA A 175 25.65 -6.49 20.39
N SER A 176 26.29 -7.55 20.90
CA SER A 176 26.68 -8.73 20.11
C SER A 176 25.60 -9.81 20.01
N LEU A 177 24.46 -9.64 20.69
CA LEU A 177 23.33 -10.56 20.64
C LEU A 177 22.34 -10.11 19.58
N GLU A 178 21.77 -11.10 18.89
CA GLU A 178 20.76 -10.88 17.85
C GLU A 178 19.55 -11.80 18.08
N TYR A 179 18.41 -11.36 17.58
CA TYR A 179 17.19 -12.14 17.46
C TYR A 179 16.56 -11.93 16.10
N GLU A 180 16.18 -13.01 15.45
CA GLU A 180 15.48 -12.95 14.18
C GLU A 180 14.28 -13.88 14.16
N CYS A 181 13.14 -13.40 13.66
CA CYS A 181 11.97 -14.22 13.44
C CYS A 181 11.42 -14.09 12.03
N PHE A 182 10.90 -15.21 11.53
CA PHE A 182 10.26 -15.34 10.23
C PHE A 182 8.82 -15.79 10.42
N GLY A 183 7.90 -15.26 9.64
CA GLY A 183 6.50 -15.60 9.80
C GLY A 183 5.58 -14.86 8.86
N GLU A 184 4.32 -14.77 9.29
CA GLU A 184 3.28 -14.01 8.61
C GLU A 184 2.52 -13.13 9.59
N TYR A 185 2.12 -11.94 9.13
CA TYR A 185 0.99 -11.22 9.69
C TYR A 185 -0.27 -11.52 8.89
N ARG A 186 -1.38 -11.73 9.59
CA ARG A 186 -2.71 -11.92 9.01
C ARG A 186 -3.66 -10.91 9.63
N ASP A 187 -4.24 -10.07 8.79
CA ASP A 187 -4.98 -8.91 9.25
C ASP A 187 -6.40 -8.88 8.72
N ARG A 188 -7.29 -8.32 9.54
CA ARG A 188 -8.57 -7.77 9.10
C ARG A 188 -8.47 -6.26 9.21
N LEU A 189 -8.74 -5.56 8.12
CA LEU A 189 -8.70 -4.11 8.03
C LEU A 189 -10.07 -3.55 7.71
N VAL A 190 -10.29 -2.32 8.15
CA VAL A 190 -11.48 -1.54 7.85
C VAL A 190 -11.07 -0.18 7.30
N ARG A 191 -11.84 0.35 6.36
CA ARG A 191 -11.70 1.73 5.91
C ARG A 191 -12.32 2.64 6.94
N THR A 192 -11.54 3.62 7.38
CA THR A 192 -11.99 4.73 8.23
C THR A 192 -11.97 6.04 7.43
N PRO A 193 -12.56 7.13 7.92
CA PRO A 193 -12.42 8.45 7.30
C PRO A 193 -10.95 8.89 7.11
N ASP A 194 -10.04 8.38 7.93
CA ASP A 194 -8.60 8.67 7.86
C ASP A 194 -7.80 7.65 7.03
N GLY A 195 -8.47 6.71 6.35
CA GLY A 195 -7.84 5.64 5.58
C GLY A 195 -7.97 4.25 6.20
N TRP A 196 -7.25 3.28 5.64
CA TRP A 196 -7.30 1.88 6.06
C TRP A 196 -6.58 1.67 7.40
N ARG A 197 -7.24 0.99 8.35
CA ARG A 197 -6.66 0.62 9.64
C ARG A 197 -6.90 -0.86 9.96
N ILE A 198 -5.97 -1.47 10.68
CA ILE A 198 -6.06 -2.84 11.16
C ILE A 198 -7.00 -2.92 12.35
N ARG A 199 -8.04 -3.75 12.26
CA ARG A 199 -8.97 -4.06 13.36
C ARG A 199 -8.59 -5.34 14.10
N HIS A 200 -7.90 -6.26 13.44
CA HIS A 200 -7.39 -7.47 14.06
C HIS A 200 -6.12 -7.94 13.37
N ARG A 201 -5.09 -8.31 14.15
CA ARG A 201 -3.85 -8.90 13.65
C ARG A 201 -3.56 -10.23 14.32
N VAL A 202 -3.13 -11.22 13.54
CA VAL A 202 -2.49 -12.44 14.03
C VAL A 202 -1.08 -12.50 13.48
N MET A 203 -0.08 -12.64 14.35
CA MET A 203 1.28 -12.99 13.98
C MET A 203 1.50 -14.48 14.17
N ARG A 204 1.98 -15.16 13.13
CA ARG A 204 2.41 -16.56 13.22
C ARG A 204 3.90 -16.64 12.88
N ILE A 205 4.70 -16.96 13.90
CA ILE A 205 6.11 -17.28 13.71
C ILE A 205 6.23 -18.70 13.18
N THR A 206 7.00 -18.88 12.11
CA THR A 206 7.32 -20.20 11.56
C THR A 206 8.65 -20.70 12.09
N HIS A 207 9.66 -19.83 12.14
CA HIS A 207 10.99 -20.14 12.65
C HIS A 207 11.66 -18.91 13.22
N GLU A 208 12.64 -19.13 14.07
CA GLU A 208 13.40 -18.10 14.74
C GLU A 208 14.86 -18.52 14.94
N THR A 209 15.75 -17.54 15.04
CA THR A 209 17.17 -17.72 15.33
C THR A 209 17.63 -16.69 16.36
N GLY A 210 18.76 -16.94 17.01
CA GLY A 210 19.30 -16.05 18.03
C GLY A 210 18.58 -16.18 19.38
N THR A 211 18.51 -15.09 20.14
CA THR A 211 18.01 -15.11 21.52
C THR A 211 16.95 -14.04 21.78
N ARG A 212 15.76 -14.47 22.21
CA ARG A 212 14.68 -13.56 22.64
C ARG A 212 15.04 -12.70 23.86
N ALA A 213 16.16 -12.96 24.54
CA ALA A 213 16.57 -12.21 25.74
C ALA A 213 16.75 -10.70 25.49
N ILE A 214 16.98 -10.29 24.23
CA ILE A 214 17.08 -8.87 23.86
C ILE A 214 15.71 -8.19 23.67
N LEU A 215 14.61 -8.96 23.59
CA LEU A 215 13.26 -8.44 23.53
C LEU A 215 12.74 -8.22 24.95
N LYS A 216 12.88 -7.01 25.45
CA LYS A 216 12.61 -6.68 26.87
C LYS A 216 12.30 -5.19 27.06
N PRO A 217 11.74 -4.80 28.22
CA PRO A 217 11.52 -3.40 28.57
C PRO A 217 12.83 -2.61 28.65
N ALA A 218 12.72 -1.28 28.59
CA ALA A 218 13.84 -0.35 28.68
C ALA A 218 14.65 -0.45 29.98
#